data_AF-A0A227NC39-F1
#
_entry.id   AF-A0A227NC39-F1
#
_cell.length_a   1.000
_cell.length_b   1.000
_cell.length_c   1.000
_cell.angle_alpha   90.00
_cell.angle_beta   90.00
_cell.angle_gamma   90.00
#
_symmetry.space_group_name_H-M   'P 1'
#
loop_
_entity.id
_entity.type
_entity.pdbx_description
1 polymer ?
#
loop_
_entity_poly.entity_id
_entity_poly.type
_entity_poly.pdbx_seq_one_letter_code
_entity_poly.pdbx_strand_id
1 'polypeptide(L)'
;MSIDFIKLKEKLKTQSGDDFDFEVADYLLTIKFEGKTLNEMQRRVVSTNILDNEVFNGGFDQFYFNNENEYIDDAIGGLSEFGANEFLELAIKSKEIYLRDRELYTDDRNPYFDPLDNKFYELDHYDY
;
A
#
# COMPACT_ATOMS: atom_id res chain seq x y z
N MET A 1 -10.45 12.47 -21.55
CA MET A 1 -9.97 11.21 -22.14
C MET A 1 -10.30 10.12 -21.12
N SER A 2 -11.25 9.25 -21.41
CA SER A 2 -11.71 8.19 -20.50
C SER A 2 -10.65 7.10 -20.46
N ILE A 3 -10.14 6.76 -19.27
CA ILE A 3 -9.27 5.59 -19.11
C ILE A 3 -10.08 4.34 -19.47
N ASP A 4 -9.53 3.51 -20.34
CA ASP A 4 -10.15 2.28 -20.82
C ASP A 4 -9.89 1.15 -19.81
N PHE A 5 -10.87 0.93 -18.93
CA PHE A 5 -10.81 -0.10 -17.90
C PHE A 5 -10.70 -1.52 -18.47
N ILE A 6 -11.04 -1.74 -19.74
CA ILE A 6 -10.89 -3.04 -20.39
C ILE A 6 -9.41 -3.29 -20.65
N LYS A 7 -8.67 -2.30 -21.18
CA LYS A 7 -7.22 -2.40 -21.37
C LYS A 7 -6.47 -2.56 -20.06
N LEU A 8 -6.90 -1.87 -19.01
CA LEU A 8 -6.30 -2.00 -17.68
C LEU A 8 -6.50 -3.42 -17.13
N LYS A 9 -7.72 -3.96 -17.23
CA LYS A 9 -8.03 -5.33 -16.80
C LYS A 9 -7.36 -6.40 -17.67
N GLU A 10 -7.18 -6.15 -18.96
CA GLU A 10 -6.45 -7.04 -19.86
C GLU A 10 -4.98 -7.09 -19.51
N LYS A 11 -4.34 -5.94 -19.24
CA LYS A 11 -2.96 -5.85 -18.78
C LYS A 11 -2.76 -6.57 -17.43
N LEU A 12 -3.66 -6.33 -16.48
CA LEU A 12 -3.67 -6.98 -15.16
C LEU A 12 -3.89 -8.50 -15.22
N LYS A 13 -4.63 -9.00 -16.23
CA LYS A 13 -4.86 -10.45 -16.41
C LYS A 13 -3.71 -11.18 -17.11
N THR A 14 -2.92 -10.49 -17.91
CA THR A 14 -1.77 -11.10 -18.60
C THR A 14 -0.52 -11.22 -17.73
N GLN A 15 -0.47 -10.51 -16.59
CA GLN A 15 0.70 -10.46 -15.71
C GLN A 15 0.50 -11.13 -14.34
N SER A 16 -0.68 -11.70 -14.06
CA SER A 16 -1.01 -12.29 -12.74
C SER A 16 -0.40 -13.68 -12.51
N GLY A 17 0.88 -13.84 -12.81
CA GLY A 17 1.76 -14.75 -12.08
C GLY A 17 2.63 -13.88 -11.17
N ASP A 18 2.05 -13.50 -10.04
CA ASP A 18 2.71 -13.04 -8.81
C ASP A 18 3.39 -11.66 -8.70
N ASP A 19 3.44 -10.80 -9.73
CA ASP A 19 3.93 -9.42 -9.55
C ASP A 19 2.81 -8.36 -9.66
N PHE A 20 2.55 -7.65 -8.55
CA PHE A 20 1.60 -6.54 -8.46
C PHE A 20 2.12 -5.31 -9.24
N ASP A 21 1.95 -5.36 -10.55
CA ASP A 21 2.19 -4.36 -11.62
C ASP A 21 2.48 -2.90 -11.16
N PHE A 22 3.71 -2.64 -10.71
CA PHE A 22 4.25 -1.31 -10.34
C PHE A 22 3.96 -0.25 -11.43
N GLU A 23 3.99 -0.64 -12.70
CA GLU A 23 3.72 0.26 -13.83
C GLU A 23 2.34 0.91 -13.81
N VAL A 24 1.33 0.22 -13.25
CA VAL A 24 -0.04 0.75 -13.16
C VAL A 24 -0.13 1.77 -12.03
N ALA A 25 0.46 1.48 -10.88
CA ALA A 25 0.46 2.39 -9.74
C ALA A 25 1.25 3.67 -10.05
N ASP A 26 2.42 3.56 -10.67
CA ASP A 26 3.25 4.70 -11.10
C ASP A 26 2.54 5.60 -12.12
N TYR A 27 1.81 4.99 -13.06
CA TYR A 27 0.99 5.74 -14.00
C TYR A 27 -0.13 6.52 -13.28
N LEU A 28 -0.83 5.88 -12.34
CA LEU A 28 -1.90 6.53 -11.58
C LEU A 28 -1.37 7.63 -10.64
N LEU A 29 -0.18 7.44 -10.07
CA LEU A 29 0.54 8.48 -9.32
C LEU A 29 0.83 9.69 -10.21
N THR A 30 1.32 9.48 -11.43
CA THR A 30 1.51 10.55 -12.42
C THR A 30 0.21 11.32 -12.68
N ILE A 31 -0.91 10.61 -12.86
CA ILE A 31 -2.23 11.22 -13.03
C ILE A 31 -2.65 12.04 -11.79
N LYS A 32 -2.38 11.56 -10.57
CA LYS A 32 -2.61 12.32 -9.32
C LYS A 32 -1.79 13.61 -9.30
N PHE A 33 -0.50 13.54 -9.64
CA PHE A 33 0.41 14.70 -9.68
C PHE A 33 0.06 15.72 -10.77
N GLU A 34 -0.58 15.29 -11.85
CA GLU A 34 -1.17 16.18 -12.86
C GLU A 34 -2.45 16.90 -12.37
N GLY A 35 -2.84 16.71 -11.11
CA GLY A 35 -4.01 17.34 -10.49
C GLY A 35 -5.35 16.70 -10.87
N LYS A 36 -5.32 15.49 -11.45
CA LYS A 36 -6.55 14.76 -11.80
C LYS A 36 -7.02 13.92 -10.62
N THR A 37 -8.34 13.84 -10.45
CA THR A 37 -8.95 13.01 -9.42
C THR A 37 -8.92 11.54 -9.82
N LEU A 38 -8.46 10.69 -8.91
CA LEU A 38 -8.56 9.25 -9.02
C LEU A 38 -9.91 8.76 -8.48
N ASN A 39 -10.51 7.78 -9.17
CA ASN A 39 -11.66 7.07 -8.61
C ASN A 39 -11.25 6.15 -7.46
N GLU A 40 -12.22 5.59 -6.75
CA GLU A 40 -12.01 4.74 -5.58
C GLU A 40 -11.03 3.57 -5.85
N MET A 41 -11.28 2.78 -6.89
CA MET A 41 -10.39 1.66 -7.26
C MET A 41 -8.96 2.14 -7.56
N GLN A 42 -8.82 3.26 -8.27
CA GLN A 42 -7.51 3.80 -8.61
C GLN A 42 -6.75 4.28 -7.37
N ARG A 43 -7.43 4.91 -6.42
CA ARG A 43 -6.80 5.27 -5.14
C ARG A 43 -6.37 4.03 -4.38
N ARG A 44 -7.20 2.99 -4.31
CA ARG A 44 -6.85 1.72 -3.66
C ARG A 44 -5.60 1.08 -4.24
N VAL A 45 -5.49 1.02 -5.58
CA VAL A 45 -4.30 0.52 -6.27
C VAL A 45 -3.06 1.34 -5.89
N VAL A 46 -3.14 2.67 -5.98
CA VAL A 46 -2.02 3.55 -5.63
C VAL A 46 -1.62 3.42 -4.17
N SER A 47 -2.59 3.49 -3.25
CA SER A 47 -2.34 3.41 -1.82
C SER A 47 -1.76 2.06 -1.40
N THR A 48 -2.20 0.96 -2.02
CA THR A 48 -1.63 -0.37 -1.76
C THR A 48 -0.17 -0.43 -2.20
N ASN A 49 0.16 0.12 -3.37
CA ASN A 49 1.53 0.16 -3.85
C ASN A 49 2.44 1.10 -3.05
N ILE A 50 1.92 2.24 -2.58
CA ILE A 50 2.67 3.11 -1.65
C ILE A 50 2.96 2.36 -0.34
N LEU A 51 1.95 1.69 0.23
CA LEU A 51 2.12 0.92 1.45
C LEU A 51 3.23 -0.13 1.29
N ASP A 52 3.14 -0.93 0.23
CA ASP A 52 4.09 -1.97 -0.10
C ASP A 52 5.53 -1.43 -0.22
N ASN A 53 5.74 -0.41 -1.06
CA ASN A 53 7.05 0.21 -1.26
C ASN A 53 7.67 0.81 0.00
N GLU A 54 6.87 1.53 0.79
CA GLU A 54 7.38 2.22 1.97
C GLU A 54 7.73 1.21 3.08
N VAL A 55 6.88 0.19 3.26
CA VAL A 55 7.13 -0.88 4.23
C VAL A 55 8.33 -1.73 3.80
N PHE A 56 8.46 -2.05 2.50
CA PHE A 56 9.64 -2.73 1.98
C PHE A 56 10.94 -1.96 2.23
N ASN A 57 10.92 -0.64 2.04
CA ASN A 57 12.13 0.19 2.14
C ASN A 57 12.53 0.54 3.58
N GLY A 58 11.56 0.70 4.50
CA GLY A 58 11.85 1.15 5.86
C GLY A 58 10.79 0.83 6.90
N GLY A 59 9.91 -0.13 6.64
CA GLY A 59 8.86 -0.56 7.55
C GLY A 59 7.68 0.42 7.66
N PHE A 60 6.73 0.07 8.53
CA PHE A 60 5.57 0.92 8.80
C PHE A 60 5.97 2.29 9.37
N ASP A 61 7.10 2.39 10.08
CA ASP A 61 7.66 3.68 10.49
C ASP A 61 7.88 4.61 9.29
N GLN A 62 8.52 4.13 8.21
CA GLN A 62 8.76 4.92 7.02
C GLN A 62 7.44 5.30 6.33
N PHE A 63 6.49 4.36 6.23
CA PHE A 63 5.18 4.63 5.67
C PHE A 63 4.46 5.78 6.38
N TYR A 64 4.35 5.73 7.71
CA TYR A 64 3.67 6.77 8.48
C TYR A 64 4.45 8.09 8.55
N PHE A 65 5.78 8.03 8.56
CA PHE A 65 6.61 9.24 8.52
C PHE A 65 6.42 10.02 7.21
N ASN A 66 6.37 9.32 6.07
CA ASN A 66 6.24 9.95 4.76
C ASN A 66 4.80 10.39 4.43
N ASN A 67 3.80 9.69 4.98
CA ASN A 67 2.43 9.80 4.49
C ASN A 67 1.39 10.12 5.58
N GLU A 68 1.80 10.20 6.84
CA GLU A 68 0.89 10.13 7.98
C GLU A 68 -0.10 8.96 7.78
N ASN A 69 -1.40 9.22 7.89
CA ASN A 69 -2.45 8.22 7.62
C ASN A 69 -3.18 8.44 6.29
N GLU A 70 -2.64 9.21 5.33
CA GLU A 70 -3.35 9.56 4.09
C GLU A 70 -3.79 8.32 3.30
N TYR A 71 -2.92 7.32 3.17
CA TYR A 71 -3.13 6.20 2.26
C TYR A 71 -3.65 4.93 2.93
N ILE A 72 -3.60 4.82 4.26
CA ILE A 72 -3.82 3.53 4.94
C ILE A 72 -5.22 2.95 4.74
N ASP A 73 -6.25 3.79 4.70
CA ASP A 73 -7.63 3.30 4.52
C ASP A 73 -7.91 2.80 3.10
N ASP A 74 -7.40 3.51 2.10
CA ASP A 74 -7.49 3.06 0.71
C ASP A 74 -6.59 1.82 0.48
N ALA A 75 -5.44 1.70 1.17
CA ALA A 75 -4.60 0.50 1.12
C ALA A 75 -5.28 -0.73 1.74
N ILE A 76 -5.90 -0.59 2.92
CA ILE A 76 -6.73 -1.64 3.54
C ILE A 76 -7.87 -2.06 2.59
N GLY A 77 -8.53 -1.09 1.96
CA GLY A 77 -9.56 -1.37 0.96
C GLY A 77 -9.03 -2.16 -0.23
N GLY A 78 -7.87 -1.77 -0.77
CA GLY A 78 -7.21 -2.47 -1.88
C GLY A 78 -6.82 -3.89 -1.52
N LEU A 79 -6.08 -4.09 -0.43
CA LEU A 79 -5.66 -5.41 0.05
C LEU A 79 -6.83 -6.38 0.24
N SER A 80 -7.95 -5.87 0.78
CA SER A 80 -9.21 -6.62 0.89
C SER A 80 -9.80 -7.02 -0.48
N GLU A 81 -9.84 -6.09 -1.43
CA GLU A 81 -10.32 -6.37 -2.79
C GLU A 81 -9.43 -7.33 -3.57
N PHE A 82 -8.12 -7.32 -3.30
CA PHE A 82 -7.15 -8.21 -3.93
C PHE A 82 -7.07 -9.59 -3.28
N GLY A 83 -7.66 -9.76 -2.09
CA GLY A 83 -7.61 -11.01 -1.33
C GLY A 83 -6.27 -11.25 -0.63
N ALA A 84 -5.45 -10.20 -0.47
CA ALA A 84 -4.15 -10.23 0.21
C ALA A 84 -4.33 -10.22 1.74
N ASN A 85 -4.95 -11.27 2.28
CA ASN A 85 -5.48 -11.30 3.65
C ASN A 85 -4.41 -11.14 4.74
N GLU A 86 -3.21 -11.69 4.56
CA GLU A 86 -2.14 -11.56 5.56
C GLU A 86 -1.61 -10.12 5.62
N PHE A 87 -1.34 -9.50 4.47
CA PHE A 87 -0.97 -8.08 4.39
C PHE A 87 -2.07 -7.15 4.88
N LEU A 88 -3.35 -7.48 4.60
CA LEU A 88 -4.51 -6.76 5.13
C LEU A 88 -4.51 -6.73 6.66
N GLU A 89 -4.23 -7.86 7.31
CA GLU A 89 -4.17 -7.94 8.77
C GLU A 89 -3.04 -7.06 9.33
N LEU A 90 -1.87 -7.04 8.68
CA LEU A 90 -0.75 -6.18 9.06
C LEU A 90 -1.11 -4.70 8.92
N ALA A 91 -1.72 -4.29 7.81
CA ALA A 91 -2.12 -2.90 7.56
C ALA A 91 -3.18 -2.40 8.56
N ILE A 92 -4.13 -3.25 8.96
CA ILE A 92 -5.12 -2.90 9.99
C ILE A 92 -4.42 -2.68 11.34
N LYS A 93 -3.54 -3.60 11.75
CA LYS A 93 -2.81 -3.49 13.02
C LYS A 93 -1.88 -2.29 13.05
N SER A 94 -1.22 -1.98 11.94
CA SER A 94 -0.32 -0.81 11.87
C SER A 94 -1.11 0.48 12.05
N LYS A 95 -2.31 0.58 11.46
CA LYS A 95 -3.22 1.71 11.67
C LYS A 95 -3.59 1.88 13.15
N GLU A 96 -3.94 0.78 13.82
CA GLU A 96 -4.28 0.79 15.25
C GLU A 96 -3.11 1.30 16.10
N ILE A 97 -1.89 0.81 15.83
CA ILE A 97 -0.67 1.24 16.52
C ILE A 97 -0.39 2.72 16.28
N TYR A 98 -0.43 3.17 15.02
CA TYR A 98 -0.20 4.58 14.67
C TYR A 98 -1.19 5.50 15.39
N LEU A 99 -2.49 5.20 15.35
CA LEU A 99 -3.50 6.04 16.01
C LEU A 99 -3.33 6.07 17.53
N ARG A 100 -2.88 4.97 18.14
CA ARG A 100 -2.60 4.89 19.57
C ARG A 100 -1.39 5.73 19.97
N ASP A 101 -0.32 5.69 19.15
CA ASP A 101 1.01 6.15 19.56
C ASP A 101 1.55 7.36 18.78
N ARG A 102 0.82 7.94 17.82
CA ARG A 102 1.30 9.01 16.93
C ARG A 102 1.91 10.23 17.65
N GLU A 103 1.52 10.49 18.89
CA GLU A 103 2.06 11.59 19.70
C GLU A 103 3.30 11.20 20.53
N LEU A 104 3.57 9.89 20.65
CA LEU A 104 4.70 9.34 21.39
C LEU A 104 5.94 9.14 20.52
N TYR A 105 5.74 8.89 19.22
CA TYR A 105 6.78 8.58 18.24
C TYR A 105 6.65 9.50 17.03
N THR A 106 6.89 10.80 17.22
CA THR A 106 6.80 11.80 16.15
C THR A 106 8.04 11.82 15.26
N ASP A 107 9.22 11.64 15.87
CA ASP A 107 10.53 11.73 15.22
C ASP A 107 11.42 10.50 15.52
N ASP A 108 10.87 9.53 16.26
CA ASP A 108 11.54 8.29 16.66
C ASP A 108 10.82 7.08 16.07
N ARG A 109 11.54 5.97 15.90
CA ARG A 109 10.92 4.68 15.53
C ARG A 109 9.91 4.24 16.58
N ASN A 110 8.77 3.73 16.14
CA ASN A 110 7.82 3.05 16.99
C ASN A 110 8.12 1.53 17.01
N PRO A 111 8.70 0.99 18.11
CA PRO A 111 9.10 -0.42 18.18
C PRO A 111 7.90 -1.39 18.13
N TYR A 112 6.66 -0.91 18.27
CA TYR A 112 5.48 -1.76 18.09
C TYR A 112 5.24 -2.13 16.63
N PHE A 113 5.89 -1.47 15.66
CA PHE A 113 5.87 -1.88 14.26
C PHE A 113 6.85 -3.02 13.95
N ASP A 114 7.93 -3.21 14.73
CA ASP A 114 8.95 -4.24 14.46
C ASP A 114 8.34 -5.65 14.21
N PRO A 115 7.36 -6.14 14.99
CA PRO A 115 6.76 -7.46 14.72
C PRO A 115 5.96 -7.52 13.41
N LEU A 116 5.34 -6.40 13.01
CA LEU A 116 4.58 -6.31 11.77
C LEU A 116 5.52 -6.26 10.57
N ASP A 117 6.59 -5.47 10.65
CA ASP A 117 7.62 -5.38 9.61
C ASP A 117 8.30 -6.72 9.38
N ASN A 118 8.71 -7.41 10.45
CA ASN A 118 9.31 -8.74 10.35
C ASN A 118 8.36 -9.73 9.64
N LYS A 119 7.08 -9.74 10.01
CA LYS A 119 6.09 -10.60 9.36
C LYS A 119 5.84 -10.19 7.90
N PHE A 120 5.85 -8.89 7.59
CA PHE A 120 5.76 -8.40 6.22
C PHE A 120 6.91 -8.94 5.37
N TYR A 121 8.16 -8.79 5.82
CA TYR A 121 9.33 -9.28 5.09
C TYR A 121 9.35 -10.81 4.98
N GLU A 122 8.90 -11.52 6.01
CA GLU A 122 8.72 -12.98 5.91
C GLU A 122 7.78 -13.34 4.77
N LEU A 123 6.60 -12.73 4.69
CA LEU A 123 5.61 -13.02 3.64
C LEU A 123 6.16 -12.72 2.23
N ASP A 124 6.77 -11.55 2.07
CA ASP A 124 7.33 -11.09 0.79
C ASP A 124 8.52 -11.96 0.31
N HIS A 125 9.24 -12.62 1.23
CA HIS A 125 10.36 -13.50 0.89
C HIS A 125 9.95 -14.92 0.46
N TYR A 126 8.68 -15.33 0.63
CA TYR A 126 8.22 -16.69 0.30
C TYR A 126 7.65 -16.86 -1.12
N ASP A 127 7.62 -15.80 -1.93
CA ASP A 127 7.10 -15.84 -3.32
C ASP A 127 8.20 -16.15 -4.39
N TYR A 128 9.30 -16.83 -4.03
CA TYR A 128 10.37 -17.26 -4.95
C TYR A 128 10.50 -18.78 -5.13
#